data_AF-A0A165B0G8-F1
#
_entry.id   AF-A0A165B0G8-F1
#
_cell.length_a   1.000
_cell.length_b   1.000
_cell.length_c   1.000
_cell.angle_alpha   90.00
_cell.angle_beta   90.00
_cell.angle_gamma   90.00
#
_symmetry.space_group_name_H-M   'P 1'
#
loop_
_entity.id
_entity.type
_entity.pdbx_description
1 polymer ?
#
loop_
_entity_poly.entity_id
_entity_poly.type
_entity_poly.pdbx_seq_one_letter_code
_entity_poly.pdbx_strand_id
1 'polypeptide(L)'
;IRPLQIAQNKCLRWFLGAFRTSPVDAMHHLGSILPMRWQLNRICDRAAVRLHTLPSTSQVLARMPHPWPITAVPEPAGAGACVFLAGTLLLERSWGLGRQSEVFDAEMFALAAAAENVSRLLRTRPHVECVVFASDNRAAVESILDLRP
;
A
#
# COMPACT_ATOMS: atom_id res chain seq x y z
N ILE A 1 3.68 27.98 0.97
CA ILE A 1 4.93 27.22 0.67
C ILE A 1 6.14 28.14 0.46
N ARG A 2 6.09 29.15 -0.43
CA ARG A 2 7.25 30.03 -0.71
C ARG A 2 7.91 30.64 0.55
N PRO A 3 7.18 31.15 1.56
CA PRO A 3 7.81 31.69 2.77
C PRO A 3 8.61 30.64 3.56
N LEU A 4 8.10 29.41 3.66
CA LEU A 4 8.77 28.30 4.34
C LEU A 4 10.03 27.87 3.58
N GLN A 5 9.97 27.87 2.25
CA GLN A 5 11.15 27.55 1.42
C GLN A 5 12.24 28.62 1.55
N ILE A 6 11.87 29.91 1.59
CA ILE A 6 12.82 31.00 1.81
C ILE A 6 13.47 30.86 3.19
N ALA A 7 12.67 30.58 4.23
CA ALA A 7 13.18 30.35 5.58
C ALA A 7 14.14 29.15 5.62
N GLN A 8 13.77 28.01 5.02
CA GLN A 8 14.63 26.84 4.94
C GLN A 8 15.94 27.14 4.22
N ASN A 9 15.89 27.79 3.05
CA ASN A 9 17.10 28.15 2.29
C ASN A 9 18.01 29.12 3.05
N LYS A 10 17.44 30.02 3.87
CA LYS A 10 18.20 30.92 4.73
C LYS A 10 18.89 30.15 5.85
N CYS A 11 18.17 29.28 6.54
CA CYS A 11 18.74 28.42 7.59
C CYS A 11 19.81 27.48 7.03
N LEU A 12 19.59 26.91 5.85
CA LEU A 12 20.53 26.00 5.20
C LEU A 12 21.85 26.69 4.85
N ARG A 13 21.78 27.95 4.39
CA ARG A 13 22.99 28.77 4.17
C ARG A 13 23.75 29.03 5.46
N TRP A 14 23.05 29.35 6.54
CA TRP A 14 23.66 29.59 7.85
C TRP A 14 24.31 28.32 8.41
N PHE A 15 23.59 27.20 8.35
CA PHE A 15 24.04 25.90 8.82
C PHE A 15 25.28 25.40 8.08
N LEU A 16 25.33 25.57 6.75
CA LEU A 16 26.45 25.11 5.92
C LEU A 16 27.58 26.14 5.78
N GLY A 17 27.46 27.33 6.37
CA GLY A 17 28.39 28.43 6.13
C GLY A 17 28.49 28.84 4.65
N ALA A 18 27.41 28.65 3.88
CA ALA A 18 27.43 28.79 2.43
C ALA A 18 27.21 30.25 1.98
N PHE A 19 27.89 30.65 0.91
CA PHE A 19 27.73 31.98 0.31
C PHE A 19 26.30 32.22 -0.18
N ARG A 20 25.91 33.50 -0.27
CA ARG A 20 24.60 33.91 -0.79
C ARG A 20 24.33 33.37 -2.21
N THR A 21 25.37 33.29 -3.03
CA THR A 21 25.36 32.80 -4.41
C THR A 21 25.42 31.28 -4.54
N SER A 22 25.59 30.55 -3.44
CA SER A 22 25.67 29.09 -3.48
C SER A 22 24.37 28.48 -4.06
N PRO A 23 24.47 27.52 -5.00
CA PRO A 23 23.30 26.86 -5.56
C PRO A 23 22.47 26.16 -4.48
N VAL A 24 21.16 26.40 -4.47
CA VAL A 24 20.24 25.87 -3.43
C VAL A 24 20.17 24.35 -3.46
N ASP A 25 20.15 23.74 -4.64
CA ASP A 25 20.05 22.29 -4.78
C ASP A 25 21.30 21.57 -4.25
N ALA A 26 22.49 22.15 -4.48
CA ALA A 26 23.74 21.63 -3.92
C ALA A 26 23.73 21.69 -2.39
N MET A 27 23.22 22.78 -1.81
CA MET A 27 23.08 22.90 -0.35
C MET A 27 22.11 21.85 0.23
N HIS A 28 21.01 21.53 -0.45
CA HIS A 28 20.09 20.48 0.01
C HIS A 28 20.74 19.10 0.01
N HIS A 29 21.55 18.80 -1.01
CA HIS A 29 22.32 17.56 -1.07
C HIS A 29 23.40 17.50 0.02
N LEU A 30 24.21 18.56 0.14
CA LEU A 30 25.28 18.63 1.15
C LEU A 30 24.72 18.56 2.59
N GLY A 31 23.61 19.25 2.84
CA GLY A 31 22.95 19.23 4.14
C GLY A 31 22.11 17.98 4.40
N SER A 32 21.97 17.07 3.42
CA SER A 32 21.03 15.93 3.48
C SER A 32 19.61 16.35 3.92
N ILE A 33 19.21 17.57 3.56
CA ILE A 33 17.93 18.19 3.95
C ILE A 33 17.03 18.23 2.72
N LEU A 34 15.88 17.57 2.83
CA LEU A 34 14.89 17.53 1.76
C LEU A 34 14.30 18.93 1.49
N PRO A 35 14.17 19.39 0.23
CA PRO A 35 13.55 20.66 -0.09
C PRO A 35 12.11 20.76 0.42
N MET A 36 11.71 21.94 0.88
CA MET A 36 10.46 22.18 1.61
C MET A 36 9.22 21.59 0.95
N ARG A 37 9.10 21.67 -0.38
CA ARG A 37 7.96 21.11 -1.13
C ARG A 37 7.81 19.61 -0.90
N TRP A 38 8.91 18.87 -0.96
CA TRP A 38 8.92 17.42 -0.81
C TRP A 38 8.76 17.04 0.67
N GLN A 39 9.32 17.85 1.58
CA GLN A 39 9.14 17.66 3.01
C GLN A 39 7.67 17.79 3.42
N LEU A 40 6.98 18.81 2.91
CA LEU A 40 5.55 18.99 3.16
C LEU A 40 4.72 17.85 2.58
N ASN A 41 4.99 17.43 1.34
CA ASN A 41 4.31 16.28 0.74
C ASN A 41 4.51 15.03 1.60
N ARG A 42 5.75 14.72 1.99
CA ARG A 42 6.05 13.57 2.85
C ARG A 42 5.33 13.64 4.21
N ILE A 43 5.21 14.82 4.81
CA ILE A 43 4.46 15.02 6.06
C ILE A 43 2.98 14.78 5.83
N CYS A 44 2.41 15.34 4.76
CA CYS A 44 1.02 15.15 4.38
C CYS A 44 0.72 13.67 4.10
N ASP A 45 1.54 12.99 3.30
CA ASP A 45 1.36 11.58 2.94
C ASP A 45 1.40 10.70 4.18
N ARG A 46 2.39 10.91 5.06
CA ARG A 46 2.46 10.18 6.34
C ARG A 46 1.27 10.48 7.25
N ALA A 47 0.81 11.73 7.29
CA ALA A 47 -0.36 12.09 8.06
C ALA A 47 -1.61 11.44 7.48
N ALA A 48 -1.77 11.40 6.15
CA ALA A 48 -2.88 10.75 5.47
C ALA A 48 -2.89 9.24 5.76
N VAL A 49 -1.76 8.54 5.59
CA VAL A 49 -1.62 7.12 5.94
C VAL A 49 -2.01 6.90 7.40
N ARG A 50 -1.46 7.70 8.33
CA ARG A 50 -1.80 7.58 9.75
C ARG A 50 -3.29 7.77 10.02
N LEU A 51 -3.93 8.73 9.35
CA LEU A 51 -5.36 9.00 9.49
C LEU A 51 -6.22 7.87 8.90
N HIS A 52 -5.79 7.24 7.81
CA HIS A 52 -6.45 6.09 7.21
C HIS A 52 -6.30 4.81 8.04
N THR A 53 -5.18 4.64 8.74
CA THR A 53 -4.95 3.50 9.63
C THR A 53 -5.48 3.71 11.05
N LEU A 54 -6.21 4.78 11.33
CA LEU A 54 -6.75 5.03 12.67
C LEU A 54 -7.88 4.03 12.99
N PRO A 55 -7.92 3.47 14.21
CA PRO A 55 -9.07 2.70 14.67
C PRO A 55 -10.35 3.55 14.64
N SER A 56 -11.49 2.91 14.38
CA SER A 56 -12.82 3.55 14.41
C SER A 56 -13.17 4.17 15.76
N THR A 57 -12.51 3.76 16.84
CA THR A 57 -12.65 4.30 18.20
C THR A 57 -11.77 5.52 18.49
N SER A 58 -10.94 5.96 17.54
CA SER A 58 -10.03 7.09 17.74
C SER A 58 -10.78 8.40 17.94
N GLN A 59 -10.44 9.13 19.01
CA GLN A 59 -10.97 10.48 19.25
C GLN A 59 -10.59 11.49 18.15
N VAL A 60 -9.52 11.22 17.40
CA VAL A 60 -9.13 12.06 16.27
C VAL A 60 -10.12 11.87 15.13
N LEU A 61 -10.50 10.62 14.83
CA LEU A 61 -11.49 10.27 13.80
C LEU A 61 -12.88 10.83 14.16
N ALA A 62 -13.27 10.74 15.43
CA ALA A 62 -14.51 11.34 15.94
C ALA A 62 -14.58 12.88 15.82
N ARG A 63 -13.45 13.55 15.59
CA ARG A 63 -13.38 15.02 15.39
C ARG A 63 -13.17 15.43 13.94
N MET A 64 -13.00 14.47 13.02
CA MET A 64 -12.87 14.77 11.58
C MET A 64 -14.22 15.08 10.95
N PRO A 65 -14.30 15.87 9.87
CA PRO A 65 -15.55 16.10 9.15
C PRO A 65 -16.14 14.76 8.67
N HIS A 66 -17.32 14.40 9.15
CA HIS A 66 -17.99 13.15 8.78
C HIS A 66 -18.71 13.31 7.43
N PRO A 67 -18.66 12.32 6.52
CA PRO A 67 -17.87 11.09 6.56
C PRO A 67 -16.42 11.34 6.09
N TRP A 68 -15.44 10.94 6.90
CA TRP A 68 -14.04 10.88 6.49
C TRP A 68 -13.63 9.41 6.33
N PRO A 69 -12.99 9.05 5.20
CA PRO A 69 -12.61 9.90 4.06
C PRO A 69 -13.82 10.38 3.22
N ILE A 70 -13.78 11.64 2.76
CA ILE A 70 -14.88 12.32 2.03
C ILE A 70 -15.16 11.69 0.65
N THR A 71 -14.31 10.77 0.19
CA THR A 71 -14.50 10.05 -1.07
C THR A 71 -13.90 8.66 -0.98
N ALA A 72 -14.64 7.74 -0.39
CA ALA A 72 -14.71 6.38 -0.90
C ALA A 72 -16.14 5.93 -0.63
N VAL A 73 -17.00 5.98 -1.66
CA VAL A 73 -17.91 4.85 -1.78
C VAL A 73 -16.94 3.69 -1.95
N PRO A 74 -16.84 2.75 -0.99
CA PRO A 74 -16.05 1.55 -1.24
C PRO A 74 -16.64 0.93 -2.50
N GLU A 75 -15.90 1.03 -3.60
CA GLU A 75 -16.11 0.19 -4.76
C GLU A 75 -16.24 -1.23 -4.19
N PRO A 76 -17.31 -1.98 -4.50
CA PRO A 76 -17.45 -3.32 -3.98
C PRO A 76 -16.18 -4.09 -4.34
N ALA A 77 -15.39 -4.42 -3.33
CA ALA A 77 -14.13 -5.10 -3.56
C ALA A 77 -14.46 -6.51 -4.06
N GLY A 78 -13.78 -6.91 -5.12
CA GLY A 78 -13.88 -8.24 -5.70
C GLY A 78 -12.60 -9.00 -5.46
N ALA A 79 -12.72 -10.29 -5.16
CA ALA A 79 -11.60 -11.22 -5.23
C ALA A 79 -11.75 -12.08 -6.47
N GLY A 80 -10.64 -12.43 -7.10
CA GLY A 80 -10.62 -13.31 -8.27
C GLY A 80 -9.43 -14.25 -8.24
N ALA A 81 -9.63 -15.49 -8.66
CA ALA A 81 -8.56 -16.45 -8.82
C ALA A 81 -8.75 -17.27 -10.10
N CYS A 82 -7.65 -17.47 -10.82
CA CYS A 82 -7.58 -18.36 -11.96
C CYS A 82 -6.51 -19.43 -11.72
N VAL A 83 -6.78 -20.65 -12.20
CA VAL A 83 -5.89 -21.81 -12.08
C VAL A 83 -5.64 -22.37 -13.47
N PHE A 84 -4.37 -22.47 -13.84
CA PHE A 84 -3.94 -23.01 -15.13
C PHE A 84 -3.12 -24.29 -14.94
N LEU A 85 -3.27 -25.24 -15.86
CA LEU A 85 -2.42 -26.43 -15.97
C LEU A 85 -1.98 -26.58 -17.43
N ALA A 86 -0.67 -26.57 -17.67
CA ALA A 86 -0.08 -26.66 -19.01
C ALA A 86 -0.72 -25.71 -20.04
N GLY A 87 -0.98 -24.46 -19.64
CA GLY A 87 -1.61 -23.44 -20.47
C GLY A 87 -3.13 -23.57 -20.62
N THR A 88 -3.75 -24.60 -20.05
CA THR A 88 -5.20 -24.78 -20.06
C THR A 88 -5.80 -24.18 -18.79
N LEU A 89 -6.77 -23.28 -18.94
CA LEU A 89 -7.55 -22.74 -17.82
C LEU A 89 -8.42 -23.86 -17.23
N LEU A 90 -8.18 -24.22 -15.97
CA LEU A 90 -8.95 -25.23 -15.25
C LEU A 90 -10.09 -24.62 -14.44
N LEU A 91 -9.86 -23.45 -13.87
CA LEU A 91 -10.81 -22.78 -12.99
C LEU A 91 -10.62 -21.27 -13.07
N GLU A 92 -11.71 -20.55 -13.22
CA GLU A 92 -11.79 -19.11 -12.99
C GLU A 92 -12.96 -18.85 -12.05
N ARG A 93 -12.73 -18.08 -11.00
CA ARG A 93 -13.78 -17.66 -10.06
C ARG A 93 -13.58 -16.22 -9.65
N SER A 94 -14.70 -15.53 -9.43
CA SER A 94 -14.76 -14.22 -8.83
C SER A 94 -15.76 -14.23 -7.67
N TRP A 95 -15.47 -13.41 -6.66
CA TRP A 95 -16.26 -13.26 -5.45
C TRP A 95 -16.47 -11.78 -5.17
N GLY A 96 -17.71 -11.38 -4.90
CA GLY A 96 -18.01 -10.06 -4.37
C GLY A 96 -17.82 -10.06 -2.85
N LEU A 97 -16.86 -9.28 -2.34
CA LEU A 97 -16.56 -9.17 -0.92
C LEU A 97 -17.25 -7.99 -0.23
N GLY A 98 -18.07 -7.26 -1.00
CA GLY A 98 -18.89 -6.17 -0.50
C GLY A 98 -18.08 -4.91 -0.22
N ARG A 99 -18.73 -4.00 0.53
CA ARG A 99 -18.30 -2.61 0.70
C ARG A 99 -17.35 -2.38 1.89
N GLN A 100 -17.02 -3.42 2.64
CA GLN A 100 -16.18 -3.29 3.84
C GLN A 100 -14.82 -4.00 3.70
N SER A 101 -14.59 -4.70 2.59
CA SER A 101 -13.35 -5.42 2.34
C SER A 101 -12.31 -4.46 1.75
N GLU A 102 -11.14 -4.39 2.35
CA GLU A 102 -10.00 -3.68 1.78
C GLU A 102 -9.37 -4.49 0.64
N VAL A 103 -8.52 -3.86 -0.18
CA VAL A 103 -7.79 -4.53 -1.28
C VAL A 103 -6.94 -5.70 -0.74
N PHE A 104 -6.32 -5.49 0.42
CA PHE A 104 -5.54 -6.52 1.09
C PHE A 104 -6.40 -7.73 1.50
N ASP A 105 -7.58 -7.48 2.08
CA ASP A 105 -8.53 -8.54 2.45
C ASP A 105 -8.98 -9.33 1.22
N ALA A 106 -9.20 -8.63 0.10
CA ALA A 106 -9.63 -9.24 -1.15
C ALA A 106 -8.57 -10.17 -1.73
N GLU A 107 -7.31 -9.78 -1.72
CA GLU A 107 -6.22 -10.61 -2.24
C GLU A 107 -5.87 -11.76 -1.29
N MET A 108 -5.89 -11.53 0.01
CA MET A 108 -5.75 -12.61 1.00
C MET A 108 -6.85 -13.66 0.84
N PHE A 109 -8.10 -13.21 0.65
CA PHE A 109 -9.22 -14.10 0.37
C PHE A 109 -9.04 -14.84 -0.96
N ALA A 110 -8.62 -14.15 -2.02
CA ALA A 110 -8.36 -14.75 -3.32
C ALA A 110 -7.31 -15.86 -3.24
N LEU A 111 -6.20 -15.62 -2.53
CA LEU A 111 -5.14 -16.61 -2.31
C LEU A 111 -5.63 -17.82 -1.50
N ALA A 112 -6.37 -17.58 -0.40
CA ALA A 112 -6.93 -18.65 0.42
C ALA A 112 -7.92 -19.52 -0.38
N ALA A 113 -8.83 -18.88 -1.12
CA ALA A 113 -9.79 -19.56 -1.98
C ALA A 113 -9.08 -20.32 -3.11
N ALA A 114 -8.03 -19.75 -3.71
CA ALA A 114 -7.21 -20.44 -4.70
C ALA A 114 -6.57 -21.69 -4.10
N ALA A 115 -5.99 -21.60 -2.90
CA ALA A 115 -5.34 -22.72 -2.22
C ALA A 115 -6.32 -23.86 -1.88
N GLU A 116 -7.52 -23.53 -1.42
CA GLU A 116 -8.57 -24.51 -1.15
C GLU A 116 -9.02 -25.22 -2.45
N ASN A 117 -9.22 -24.46 -3.53
CA ASN A 117 -9.63 -25.02 -4.82
C ASN A 117 -8.54 -25.89 -5.45
N VAL A 118 -7.28 -25.46 -5.40
CA VAL A 118 -6.14 -26.27 -5.86
C VAL A 118 -6.03 -27.55 -5.04
N SER A 119 -6.18 -27.48 -3.72
CA SER A 119 -6.14 -28.66 -2.84
C SER A 119 -7.21 -29.70 -3.21
N ARG A 120 -8.42 -29.25 -3.61
CA ARG A 120 -9.46 -30.14 -4.14
C ARG A 120 -9.08 -30.73 -5.50
N LEU A 121 -8.52 -29.93 -6.41
CA LEU A 121 -8.13 -30.36 -7.75
C LEU A 121 -6.97 -31.39 -7.73
N LEU A 122 -5.99 -31.20 -6.85
CA LEU A 122 -4.84 -32.10 -6.70
C LEU A 122 -5.25 -33.52 -6.29
N ARG A 123 -6.33 -33.68 -5.49
CA ARG A 123 -6.85 -35.01 -5.12
C ARG A 123 -7.23 -35.87 -6.33
N THR A 124 -7.58 -35.23 -7.45
CA THR A 124 -7.95 -35.92 -8.70
C THR A 124 -6.81 -36.01 -9.71
N ARG A 125 -5.64 -35.42 -9.42
CA ARG A 125 -4.51 -35.30 -10.36
C ARG A 125 -3.17 -35.55 -9.66
N PRO A 126 -2.83 -36.82 -9.39
CA PRO A 126 -1.62 -37.19 -8.64
C PRO A 126 -0.29 -36.89 -9.38
N HIS A 127 -0.35 -36.52 -10.65
CA HIS A 127 0.80 -36.20 -11.51
C HIS A 127 1.27 -34.74 -11.41
N VAL A 128 0.62 -33.90 -10.59
CA VAL A 128 1.05 -32.51 -10.36
C VAL A 128 2.03 -32.47 -9.20
N GLU A 129 3.31 -32.26 -9.50
CA GLU A 129 4.40 -32.24 -8.50
C GLU A 129 4.64 -30.85 -7.89
N CYS A 130 4.22 -29.78 -8.59
CA CYS A 130 4.50 -28.40 -8.18
C CYS A 130 3.27 -27.52 -8.40
N VAL A 131 2.97 -26.68 -7.41
CA VAL A 131 1.95 -25.64 -7.47
C VAL A 131 2.61 -24.30 -7.23
N VAL A 132 2.35 -23.34 -8.12
CA VAL A 132 2.83 -21.97 -8.01
C VAL A 132 1.62 -21.06 -7.80
N PHE A 133 1.62 -20.33 -6.69
CA PHE A 133 0.69 -19.22 -6.47
C PHE A 133 1.38 -17.93 -6.90
N ALA A 134 0.68 -17.12 -7.70
CA ALA A 134 1.15 -15.81 -8.12
C ALA A 134 0.13 -14.75 -7.69
N SER A 135 0.63 -13.68 -7.09
CA SER A 135 -0.12 -12.48 -6.75
C SER A 135 0.80 -11.28 -6.98
N ASP A 136 0.24 -10.18 -7.44
CA ASP A 136 0.91 -8.90 -7.63
C ASP A 136 1.03 -8.08 -6.33
N ASN A 137 0.33 -8.47 -5.26
CA ASN A 137 0.53 -7.89 -3.94
C ASN A 137 1.53 -8.65 -3.08
N ARG A 138 2.71 -8.05 -2.94
CA ARG A 138 3.79 -8.51 -2.08
C ARG A 138 3.36 -8.72 -0.63
N ALA A 139 2.55 -7.84 -0.04
CA ALA A 139 2.16 -7.93 1.36
C ALA A 139 1.27 -9.15 1.64
N ALA A 140 0.37 -9.49 0.70
CA ALA A 140 -0.49 -10.68 0.81
C ALA A 140 0.34 -11.97 0.70
N VAL A 141 1.32 -12.00 -0.21
CA VAL A 141 2.27 -13.12 -0.36
C VAL A 141 3.15 -13.30 0.88
N GLU A 142 3.67 -12.22 1.48
CA GLU A 142 4.45 -12.31 2.71
C GLU A 142 3.59 -12.81 3.88
N SER A 143 2.36 -12.31 4.01
CA SER A 143 1.44 -12.71 5.10
C SER A 143 1.01 -14.18 5.03
N ILE A 144 0.78 -14.73 3.83
CA ILE A 144 0.38 -16.13 3.68
C ILE A 144 1.54 -17.10 3.95
N LEU A 145 2.79 -16.67 3.75
CA LEU A 145 3.98 -17.45 4.09
C LEU A 145 4.26 -17.49 5.59
N ASP A 146 3.81 -16.45 6.31
CA ASP A 146 3.88 -16.36 7.77
C ASP A 146 2.77 -17.16 8.48
N LEU A 147 1.72 -17.61 7.77
CA LEU A 147 0.69 -18.55 8.27
C LEU A 147 1.22 -19.99 8.36
N ARG A 148 2.42 -20.18 8.91
CA ARG A 148 2.86 -21.49 9.38
C ARG A 148 2.09 -21.84 10.67
N PRO A 149 1.62 -23.09 10.84
CA PRO A 149 1.10 -23.55 12.13
C PRO A 149 2.16 -23.45 13.23
#